data_AF-A0A7X8UWI1-F1
#
_entry.id   AF-A0A7X8UWI1-F1
#
_cell.length_a   1.000
_cell.length_b   1.000
_cell.length_c   1.000
_cell.angle_alpha   90.00
_cell.angle_beta   90.00
_cell.angle_gamma   90.00
#
_symmetry.space_group_name_H-M   'P 1'
#
loop_
_entity.id
_entity.type
_entity.pdbx_description
1 polymer ?
#
loop_
_entity_poly.entity_id
_entity_poly.type
_entity_poly.pdbx_seq_one_letter_code
_entity_poly.pdbx_strand_id
1 'polypeptide(L)'
;MKHNRVWMKMALAVSVVAIFGTTAAMAQTPGACCMPDGTCHMALENECVQQGGVFQGPGTVCLGDLNGNGIDDACEDELIKFVQHPDINRTGIDVKATYPNILADDFLCEQRTLITDITVWGSWLDDVLPGDPPDAGKVTFTLSIHKDIPASQSPTGYSMPGDVVWVRTFQPGDFNTSLYLGNIEEYWWDPFNPNTWGYDSACWQYDFSIPIQEAFCQQGSIEEPMVYWLDVQAMPMGEQAQFGWKKVTSPESNFNDAAVAGQGVEPYTGPWAKLTYPLLDGHVWYLADIGLAFSIGGNEPCPEEEKREYGDAPEGVLAYPASGIIGQFPTCKNVGPALSYIDPDFPDDTCSGV
;
A
#
# COMPACT_ATOMS: atom_id res chain seq x y z
N MET A 1 -67.23 -44.16 -54.69
CA MET A 1 -67.16 -45.41 -53.89
C MET A 1 -65.71 -45.89 -53.88
N LYS A 2 -65.24 -46.35 -52.70
CA LYS A 2 -63.93 -47.00 -52.41
C LYS A 2 -62.72 -46.04 -52.40
N HIS A 3 -62.31 -45.55 -51.23
CA HIS A 3 -61.30 -46.13 -50.31
C HIS A 3 -59.87 -46.09 -50.87
N ASN A 4 -59.02 -45.20 -50.35
CA ASN A 4 -58.02 -45.60 -49.34
C ASN A 4 -57.26 -44.40 -48.75
N ARG A 5 -57.35 -44.29 -47.42
CA ARG A 5 -56.48 -43.47 -46.58
C ARG A 5 -55.17 -44.25 -46.37
N VAL A 6 -54.03 -43.65 -46.71
CA VAL A 6 -52.73 -44.06 -46.14
C VAL A 6 -52.26 -42.90 -45.26
N TRP A 7 -52.25 -43.13 -43.95
CA TRP A 7 -51.69 -42.21 -42.97
C TRP A 7 -50.19 -42.44 -42.90
N MET A 8 -49.41 -41.52 -43.46
CA MET A 8 -47.96 -41.50 -43.27
C MET A 8 -47.69 -40.88 -41.89
N LYS A 9 -47.31 -41.72 -40.92
CA LYS A 9 -46.82 -41.26 -39.61
C LYS A 9 -45.47 -40.55 -39.83
N MET A 10 -45.46 -39.22 -39.86
CA MET A 10 -44.21 -38.47 -39.68
C MET A 10 -43.82 -38.58 -38.21
N ALA A 11 -42.78 -39.38 -37.92
CA ALA A 11 -42.07 -39.30 -36.66
C ALA A 11 -41.29 -37.97 -36.64
N LEU A 12 -41.65 -37.06 -35.73
CA LEU A 12 -40.81 -35.91 -35.42
C LEU A 12 -39.53 -36.44 -34.77
N ALA A 13 -38.42 -36.42 -35.52
CA ALA A 13 -37.10 -36.51 -34.93
C ALA A 13 -36.79 -35.16 -34.28
N VAL A 14 -36.99 -35.05 -32.97
CA VAL A 14 -36.45 -33.93 -32.18
C VAL A 14 -34.94 -34.08 -32.21
N SER A 15 -34.29 -33.34 -33.10
CA SER A 15 -32.84 -33.20 -33.08
C SER A 15 -32.49 -32.39 -31.83
N VAL A 16 -31.92 -33.06 -30.83
CA VAL A 16 -31.22 -32.37 -29.74
C VAL A 16 -29.99 -31.75 -30.38
N VAL A 17 -30.11 -30.48 -30.78
CA VAL A 17 -28.94 -29.65 -31.08
C VAL A 17 -28.25 -29.45 -29.74
N ALA A 18 -27.16 -30.20 -29.51
CA ALA A 18 -26.22 -29.84 -28.48
C ALA A 18 -25.69 -28.45 -28.84
N ILE A 19 -26.18 -27.44 -28.14
CA ILE A 19 -25.57 -26.13 -28.12
C ILE A 19 -24.23 -26.37 -27.44
N PHE A 20 -23.16 -26.53 -28.24
CA PHE A 20 -21.81 -26.30 -27.74
C PHE A 20 -21.78 -24.83 -27.36
N GLY A 21 -22.08 -24.54 -26.08
CA GLY A 21 -21.71 -23.28 -25.49
C GLY A 21 -20.23 -23.11 -25.76
N THR A 22 -19.88 -22.11 -26.55
CA THR A 22 -18.52 -21.59 -26.58
C THR A 22 -18.21 -21.22 -25.14
N THR A 23 -17.46 -22.07 -24.45
CA THR A 23 -16.79 -21.69 -23.22
C THR A 23 -15.94 -20.48 -23.61
N ALA A 24 -16.35 -19.30 -23.17
CA ALA A 24 -15.41 -18.19 -23.05
C ALA A 24 -14.20 -18.78 -22.33
N ALA A 25 -13.04 -18.76 -22.98
CA ALA A 25 -11.80 -19.02 -22.28
C ALA A 25 -11.79 -18.00 -21.15
N MET A 26 -11.95 -18.46 -19.90
CA MET A 26 -11.69 -17.60 -18.75
C MET A 26 -10.25 -17.15 -18.93
N ALA A 27 -10.04 -15.86 -19.17
CA ALA A 27 -8.70 -15.29 -19.13
C ALA A 27 -8.16 -15.59 -17.74
N GLN A 28 -7.20 -16.50 -17.64
CA GLN A 28 -6.58 -16.82 -16.36
C GLN A 28 -5.64 -15.67 -16.04
N THR A 29 -5.91 -14.95 -14.96
CA THR A 29 -5.05 -13.86 -14.50
C THR A 29 -3.80 -14.49 -13.89
N PRO A 30 -2.58 -14.12 -14.34
CA PRO A 30 -1.36 -14.50 -13.67
C PRO A 30 -1.35 -14.06 -12.21
N GLY A 31 -0.60 -14.78 -11.39
CA GLY A 31 -0.39 -14.47 -9.99
C GLY A 31 1.04 -14.80 -9.56
N ALA A 32 1.41 -14.40 -8.34
CA ALA A 32 2.68 -14.76 -7.73
C ALA A 32 2.78 -16.28 -7.57
N CYS A 33 3.87 -16.84 -8.08
CA CYS A 33 4.24 -18.23 -7.91
C CYS A 33 5.50 -18.36 -7.07
N CYS A 34 5.33 -18.88 -5.87
CA CYS A 34 6.38 -19.05 -4.88
C CYS A 34 7.05 -20.40 -5.01
N MET A 35 8.31 -20.38 -5.40
CA MET A 35 9.11 -21.58 -5.61
C MET A 35 9.71 -22.08 -4.29
N PRO A 36 9.99 -23.39 -4.15
CA PRO A 36 10.60 -23.94 -2.94
C PRO A 36 12.00 -23.39 -2.61
N ASP A 37 12.66 -22.74 -3.56
CA ASP A 37 13.95 -22.07 -3.36
C ASP A 37 13.84 -20.63 -2.85
N GLY A 38 12.61 -20.18 -2.55
CA GLY A 38 12.32 -18.83 -2.07
C GLY A 38 12.07 -17.82 -3.19
N THR A 39 12.31 -18.17 -4.46
CA THR A 39 12.09 -17.22 -5.57
C THR A 39 10.61 -17.08 -5.92
N CYS A 40 10.20 -15.89 -6.35
CA CYS A 40 8.89 -15.66 -6.93
C CYS A 40 9.00 -15.31 -8.42
N HIS A 41 8.04 -15.81 -9.20
CA HIS A 41 7.80 -15.32 -10.56
C HIS A 41 6.30 -15.27 -10.86
N MET A 42 5.89 -14.42 -11.80
CA MET A 42 4.50 -14.34 -12.25
C MET A 42 4.18 -15.54 -13.15
N ALA A 43 3.16 -16.33 -12.80
CA ALA A 43 2.72 -17.48 -13.58
C ALA A 43 1.20 -17.68 -13.49
N LEU A 44 0.63 -18.51 -14.37
CA LEU A 44 -0.72 -19.02 -14.19
C LEU A 44 -0.75 -20.10 -13.09
N GLU A 45 -1.90 -20.29 -12.42
CA GLU A 45 -2.05 -21.28 -11.33
C GLU A 45 -1.58 -22.69 -11.75
N ASN A 46 -2.01 -23.12 -12.94
CA ASN A 46 -1.66 -24.44 -13.48
C ASN A 46 -0.16 -24.58 -13.78
N GLU A 47 0.49 -23.51 -14.25
CA GLU A 47 1.92 -23.47 -14.55
C GLU A 47 2.72 -23.48 -13.25
N CYS A 48 2.29 -22.72 -12.25
CA CYS A 48 2.93 -22.64 -10.94
C CYS A 48 2.96 -24.00 -10.24
N VAL A 49 1.79 -24.65 -10.14
CA VAL A 49 1.67 -25.96 -9.49
C VAL A 49 2.43 -27.05 -10.26
N GLN A 50 2.46 -26.98 -11.61
CA GLN A 50 3.24 -27.92 -12.42
C GLN A 50 4.76 -27.79 -12.19
N GLN A 51 5.24 -26.58 -11.90
CA GLN A 51 6.64 -26.32 -11.57
C GLN A 51 6.99 -26.65 -10.11
N GLY A 52 6.00 -27.05 -9.30
CA GLY A 52 6.17 -27.37 -7.89
C GLY A 52 6.19 -26.15 -6.97
N GLY A 53 5.71 -25.00 -7.46
CA GLY A 53 5.53 -23.79 -6.67
C GLY A 53 4.15 -23.72 -6.00
N VAL A 54 4.00 -22.77 -5.09
CA VAL A 54 2.76 -22.41 -4.40
C VAL A 54 2.19 -21.15 -5.05
N PHE A 55 0.98 -21.26 -5.60
CA PHE A 55 0.30 -20.14 -6.22
C PHE A 55 -0.41 -19.28 -5.16
N GLN A 56 -0.07 -18.00 -5.08
CA GLN A 56 -0.61 -17.10 -4.05
C GLN A 56 -2.02 -16.57 -4.40
N GLY A 57 -2.47 -16.77 -5.63
CA GLY A 57 -3.83 -16.44 -6.08
C GLY A 57 -3.82 -15.55 -7.34
N PRO A 58 -4.91 -15.54 -8.13
CA PRO A 58 -4.96 -14.73 -9.34
C PRO A 58 -4.85 -13.23 -9.03
N GLY A 59 -3.98 -12.51 -9.73
CA GLY A 59 -3.75 -11.08 -9.52
C GLY A 59 -2.81 -10.73 -8.35
N THR A 60 -2.34 -11.71 -7.57
CA THR A 60 -1.23 -11.51 -6.63
C THR A 60 0.07 -11.27 -7.39
N VAL A 61 1.05 -10.62 -6.77
CA VAL A 61 2.30 -10.26 -7.45
C VAL A 61 3.52 -10.60 -6.61
N CYS A 62 4.63 -10.92 -7.27
CA CYS A 62 5.93 -11.02 -6.61
C CYS A 62 6.34 -9.65 -6.08
N LEU A 63 7.01 -9.65 -4.93
CA LEU A 63 7.31 -8.43 -4.18
C LEU A 63 8.81 -8.19 -4.02
N GLY A 64 9.67 -9.12 -4.45
CA GLY A 64 11.10 -9.06 -4.20
C GLY A 64 11.46 -9.48 -2.78
N ASP A 65 12.74 -9.59 -2.47
CA ASP A 65 13.27 -9.94 -1.14
C ASP A 65 13.64 -8.65 -0.39
N LEU A 66 12.67 -8.05 0.29
CA LEU A 66 12.83 -6.72 0.89
C LEU A 66 13.70 -6.77 2.15
N ASN A 67 13.67 -7.90 2.86
CA ASN A 67 14.41 -8.12 4.11
C ASN A 67 15.80 -8.75 3.89
N GLY A 68 16.13 -9.16 2.66
CA GLY A 68 17.42 -9.76 2.28
C GLY A 68 17.64 -11.18 2.81
N ASN A 69 16.58 -11.92 3.12
CA ASN A 69 16.65 -13.27 3.69
C ASN A 69 16.73 -14.38 2.62
N GLY A 70 16.64 -14.01 1.34
CA GLY A 70 16.69 -14.92 0.18
C GLY A 70 15.35 -15.52 -0.21
N ILE A 71 14.24 -15.04 0.35
CA ILE A 71 12.87 -15.43 0.02
C ILE A 71 12.14 -14.17 -0.47
N ASP A 72 11.41 -14.28 -1.56
CA ASP A 72 10.55 -13.19 -2.02
C ASP A 72 9.44 -12.97 -1.01
N ASP A 73 9.19 -11.73 -0.61
CA ASP A 73 8.20 -11.34 0.38
C ASP A 73 6.78 -11.78 0.01
N ALA A 74 6.46 -11.97 -1.29
CA ALA A 74 5.19 -12.56 -1.71
C ALA A 74 5.03 -14.03 -1.27
N CYS A 75 6.13 -14.65 -0.87
CA CYS A 75 6.25 -16.02 -0.38
C CYS A 75 6.36 -16.09 1.14
N GLU A 76 6.25 -14.94 1.81
CA GLU A 76 6.30 -14.80 3.25
C GLU A 76 4.97 -14.27 3.77
N ASP A 77 4.36 -14.99 4.71
CA ASP A 77 3.06 -14.61 5.28
C ASP A 77 3.18 -13.45 6.30
N GLU A 78 4.39 -13.00 6.65
CA GLU A 78 4.66 -12.23 7.89
C GLU A 78 5.17 -10.80 7.73
N LEU A 79 5.26 -10.24 6.51
CA LEU A 79 5.88 -8.92 6.30
C LEU A 79 5.02 -7.88 5.60
N ILE A 80 3.96 -8.27 4.90
CA ILE A 80 3.12 -7.33 4.15
C ILE A 80 1.93 -6.90 5.02
N LYS A 81 1.85 -5.60 5.31
CA LYS A 81 0.73 -4.99 6.07
C LYS A 81 -0.42 -4.58 5.17
N PHE A 82 -0.08 -4.11 3.98
CA PHE A 82 -1.03 -3.56 3.03
C PHE A 82 -0.45 -3.66 1.62
N VAL A 83 -1.31 -3.95 0.64
CA VAL A 83 -0.90 -3.95 -0.77
C VAL A 83 -2.06 -3.57 -1.69
N GLN A 84 -1.75 -2.71 -2.65
CA GLN A 84 -2.56 -2.38 -3.81
C GLN A 84 -1.74 -2.72 -5.06
N HIS A 85 -2.14 -3.75 -5.82
CA HIS A 85 -1.34 -4.25 -6.94
C HIS A 85 -1.38 -3.34 -8.19
N PRO A 86 -0.25 -3.21 -8.93
CA PRO A 86 -0.19 -2.37 -10.12
C PRO A 86 -1.06 -2.91 -11.27
N ASP A 87 -1.74 -2.03 -11.98
CA ASP A 87 -2.40 -2.40 -13.24
C ASP A 87 -1.34 -2.65 -14.32
N ILE A 88 -1.16 -3.92 -14.67
CA ILE A 88 -0.28 -4.36 -15.77
C ILE A 88 -1.05 -4.63 -17.07
N ASN A 89 -2.33 -4.26 -17.13
CA ASN A 89 -3.16 -4.43 -18.32
C ASN A 89 -3.13 -3.19 -19.21
N ARG A 90 -3.71 -3.29 -20.41
CA ARG A 90 -3.79 -2.18 -21.39
C ARG A 90 -4.64 -0.99 -20.96
N THR A 91 -5.29 -1.10 -19.81
CA THR A 91 -6.04 -0.03 -19.14
C THR A 91 -5.20 0.73 -18.12
N GLY A 92 -3.92 0.35 -17.96
CA GLY A 92 -2.93 1.01 -17.12
C GLY A 92 -2.82 2.51 -17.41
N ILE A 93 -2.70 3.29 -16.33
CA ILE A 93 -2.32 4.69 -16.41
C ILE A 93 -1.27 4.95 -15.34
N ASP A 94 -0.13 5.48 -15.76
CA ASP A 94 0.88 6.03 -14.88
C ASP A 94 0.64 7.51 -14.65
N VAL A 95 0.41 7.88 -13.39
CA VAL A 95 0.11 9.25 -13.01
C VAL A 95 1.40 9.96 -12.63
N LYS A 96 1.69 11.09 -13.27
CA LYS A 96 2.94 11.83 -13.05
C LYS A 96 3.12 12.23 -11.58
N ALA A 97 4.16 11.68 -10.96
CA ALA A 97 4.66 12.03 -9.62
C ALA A 97 6.03 12.73 -9.66
N THR A 98 6.47 13.18 -10.84
CA THR A 98 7.70 13.97 -10.99
C THR A 98 7.51 15.40 -10.50
N TYR A 99 8.44 15.91 -9.70
CA TYR A 99 8.46 17.29 -9.22
C TYR A 99 8.12 18.30 -10.35
N PRO A 100 7.19 19.24 -10.11
CA PRO A 100 6.60 19.61 -8.83
C PRO A 100 5.37 18.78 -8.41
N ASN A 101 4.95 17.78 -9.19
CA ASN A 101 3.79 16.96 -8.83
C ASN A 101 4.11 16.09 -7.60
N ILE A 102 3.10 15.89 -6.78
CA ILE A 102 3.09 15.00 -5.61
C ILE A 102 1.78 14.24 -5.68
N LEU A 103 1.83 12.92 -5.50
CA LEU A 103 0.63 12.08 -5.41
C LEU A 103 0.59 11.44 -4.04
N ALA A 104 -0.61 11.17 -3.54
CA ALA A 104 -0.81 10.44 -2.31
C ALA A 104 -2.00 9.50 -2.41
N ASP A 105 -1.92 8.36 -1.73
CA ASP A 105 -3.03 7.41 -1.62
C ASP A 105 -3.06 6.76 -0.24
N ASP A 106 -4.22 6.27 0.17
CA ASP A 106 -4.45 5.80 1.53
C ASP A 106 -4.19 4.30 1.72
N PHE A 107 -3.89 3.94 2.97
CA PHE A 107 -3.70 2.56 3.39
C PHE A 107 -4.21 2.30 4.79
N LEU A 108 -4.63 1.05 5.00
CA LEU A 108 -5.14 0.57 6.27
C LEU A 108 -4.00 0.15 7.20
N CYS A 109 -4.13 0.52 8.48
CA CYS A 109 -3.31 0.04 9.58
C CYS A 109 -4.19 -0.69 10.59
N GLU A 110 -3.99 -2.01 10.69
CA GLU A 110 -4.65 -2.89 11.66
C GLU A 110 -3.66 -3.46 12.69
N GLN A 111 -2.39 -3.04 12.66
CA GLN A 111 -1.35 -3.59 13.51
C GLN A 111 -0.34 -2.53 13.97
N ARG A 112 -0.14 -2.42 15.29
CA ARG A 112 0.84 -1.47 15.87
C ARG A 112 2.26 -2.00 15.76
N THR A 113 2.97 -1.58 14.73
CA THR A 113 4.31 -2.06 14.34
C THR A 113 5.03 -0.99 13.50
N LEU A 114 6.31 -1.16 13.24
CA LEU A 114 7.06 -0.26 12.36
C LEU A 114 6.75 -0.54 10.89
N ILE A 115 6.76 0.51 10.08
CA ILE A 115 6.85 0.45 8.63
C ILE A 115 8.33 0.48 8.26
N THR A 116 8.88 -0.68 7.95
CA THR A 116 10.29 -0.83 7.55
C THR A 116 10.44 -0.96 6.05
N ASP A 117 9.36 -1.27 5.33
CA ASP A 117 9.43 -1.60 3.91
C ASP A 117 8.29 -0.89 3.18
N ILE A 118 8.62 -0.25 2.07
CA ILE A 118 7.65 0.35 1.16
C ILE A 118 8.04 -0.05 -0.26
N THR A 119 7.08 -0.54 -1.05
CA THR A 119 7.28 -0.77 -2.48
C THR A 119 6.38 0.16 -3.28
N VAL A 120 6.94 0.82 -4.29
CA VAL A 120 6.21 1.64 -5.26
C VAL A 120 6.44 1.06 -6.66
N TRP A 121 5.36 0.95 -7.43
CA TRP A 121 5.44 0.61 -8.85
C TRP A 121 5.23 1.85 -9.72
N GLY A 122 6.02 1.97 -10.78
CA GLY A 122 5.96 3.12 -11.67
C GLY A 122 6.55 2.87 -13.03
N SER A 123 6.42 3.85 -13.91
CA SER A 123 7.01 3.84 -15.25
C SER A 123 7.65 5.18 -15.60
N TRP A 124 8.27 5.21 -16.76
CA TRP A 124 8.94 6.37 -17.31
C TRP A 124 8.28 6.77 -18.62
N LEU A 125 7.87 8.04 -18.72
CA LEU A 125 7.29 8.61 -19.94
C LEU A 125 8.18 8.31 -21.16
N ASP A 126 7.59 7.72 -22.20
CA ASP A 126 8.25 7.32 -23.45
C ASP A 126 9.47 6.38 -23.24
N ASP A 127 9.47 5.61 -22.15
CA ASP A 127 10.57 4.74 -21.69
C ASP A 127 11.91 5.50 -21.49
N VAL A 128 11.86 6.82 -21.26
CA VAL A 128 13.05 7.66 -21.05
C VAL A 128 13.53 7.55 -19.61
N LEU A 129 14.54 6.70 -19.39
CA LEU A 129 15.19 6.52 -18.09
C LEU A 129 16.09 7.71 -17.71
N PRO A 130 16.25 8.01 -16.41
CA PRO A 130 17.09 9.11 -15.97
C PRO A 130 18.60 8.82 -16.02
N GLY A 131 19.38 9.89 -16.04
CA GLY A 131 20.84 9.88 -15.93
C GLY A 131 21.62 9.48 -17.19
N ASP A 132 22.94 9.53 -17.09
CA ASP A 132 23.91 9.10 -18.11
C ASP A 132 25.00 8.23 -17.44
N PRO A 133 25.13 6.92 -17.77
CA PRO A 133 24.24 6.15 -18.65
C PRO A 133 22.79 6.08 -18.09
N PRO A 134 21.76 5.91 -18.93
CA PRO A 134 20.37 5.82 -18.48
C PRO A 134 20.12 4.62 -17.56
N ASP A 135 19.44 4.84 -16.43
CA ASP A 135 19.16 3.83 -15.40
C ASP A 135 17.93 4.24 -14.58
N ALA A 136 16.96 3.33 -14.40
CA ALA A 136 15.73 3.60 -13.65
C ALA A 136 15.98 3.97 -12.17
N GLY A 137 17.11 3.54 -11.59
CA GLY A 137 17.50 3.86 -10.21
C GLY A 137 18.10 5.26 -10.03
N LYS A 138 18.35 6.02 -11.12
CA LYS A 138 18.91 7.38 -11.05
C LYS A 138 17.85 8.45 -10.77
N VAL A 139 17.14 8.28 -9.67
CA VAL A 139 16.06 9.16 -9.22
C VAL A 139 16.13 9.33 -7.71
N THR A 140 15.86 10.54 -7.23
CA THR A 140 15.65 10.79 -5.80
C THR A 140 14.16 10.72 -5.52
N PHE A 141 13.74 9.88 -4.57
CA PHE A 141 12.36 9.84 -4.10
C PHE A 141 12.25 10.53 -2.75
N THR A 142 11.21 11.32 -2.54
CA THR A 142 10.78 11.70 -1.19
C THR A 142 9.43 11.05 -0.92
N LEU A 143 9.40 10.29 0.18
CA LEU A 143 8.20 9.63 0.68
C LEU A 143 7.80 10.30 1.99
N SER A 144 6.51 10.55 2.18
CA SER A 144 5.96 10.95 3.47
C SER A 144 4.72 10.15 3.82
N ILE A 145 4.47 10.03 5.13
CA ILE A 145 3.26 9.43 5.66
C ILE A 145 2.48 10.49 6.39
N HIS A 146 1.19 10.55 6.12
CA HIS A 146 0.27 11.52 6.70
C HIS A 146 -0.83 10.83 7.49
N LYS A 147 -1.34 11.52 8.51
CA LYS A 147 -2.63 11.14 9.11
C LYS A 147 -3.75 11.35 8.10
N ASP A 148 -4.78 10.52 8.21
CA ASP A 148 -6.02 10.71 7.46
C ASP A 148 -6.81 11.94 7.92
N ILE A 149 -7.33 12.73 6.98
CA ILE A 149 -8.47 13.64 7.19
C ILE A 149 -9.68 12.98 6.52
N PRO A 150 -10.54 12.27 7.28
CA PRO A 150 -11.66 11.55 6.70
C PRO A 150 -12.56 12.45 5.86
N ALA A 151 -13.21 11.90 4.83
CA ALA A 151 -14.14 12.65 3.97
C ALA A 151 -15.21 13.45 4.75
N SER A 152 -15.66 12.92 5.90
CA SER A 152 -16.63 13.57 6.80
C SER A 152 -16.11 14.82 7.51
N GLN A 153 -14.78 14.97 7.61
CA GLN A 153 -14.08 16.07 8.26
C GLN A 153 -13.41 17.00 7.24
N SER A 154 -13.28 16.56 5.99
CA SER A 154 -12.66 17.31 4.91
C SER A 154 -13.60 18.39 4.33
N PRO A 155 -13.12 19.63 4.11
CA PRO A 155 -13.89 20.69 3.47
C PRO A 155 -14.16 20.44 1.98
N THR A 156 -13.44 19.50 1.35
CA THR A 156 -13.59 19.16 -0.07
C THR A 156 -14.61 18.04 -0.30
N GLY A 157 -15.04 17.33 0.76
CA GLY A 157 -16.00 16.24 0.70
C GLY A 157 -15.43 14.88 0.31
N TYR A 158 -14.10 14.73 0.27
CA TYR A 158 -13.38 13.46 0.09
C TYR A 158 -12.22 13.38 1.08
N SER A 159 -11.78 12.16 1.40
CA SER A 159 -10.64 11.95 2.29
C SER A 159 -9.33 12.40 1.64
N MET A 160 -8.38 12.88 2.44
CA MET A 160 -7.10 13.40 1.95
C MET A 160 -6.00 13.38 3.03
N PRO A 161 -4.72 13.52 2.64
CA PRO A 161 -3.62 13.64 3.59
C PRO A 161 -3.75 14.84 4.52
N GLY A 162 -3.57 14.60 5.82
CA GLY A 162 -3.50 15.59 6.88
C GLY A 162 -2.09 15.87 7.38
N ASP A 163 -1.91 15.89 8.70
CA ASP A 163 -0.62 16.15 9.33
C ASP A 163 0.44 15.11 8.89
N VAL A 164 1.60 15.59 8.47
CA VAL A 164 2.78 14.76 8.16
C VAL A 164 3.28 14.15 9.47
N VAL A 165 3.38 12.82 9.52
CA VAL A 165 3.89 12.07 10.69
C VAL A 165 5.23 11.40 10.43
N TRP A 166 5.63 11.28 9.17
CA TRP A 166 6.94 10.75 8.78
C TRP A 166 7.32 11.30 7.40
N VAL A 167 8.61 11.50 7.17
CA VAL A 167 9.15 11.89 5.86
C VAL A 167 10.57 11.37 5.73
N ARG A 168 10.92 10.86 4.56
CA ARG A 168 12.28 10.45 4.22
C ARG A 168 12.57 10.67 2.75
N THR A 169 13.77 11.16 2.47
CA THR A 169 14.30 11.26 1.11
C THR A 169 15.30 10.15 0.87
N PHE A 170 15.11 9.40 -0.21
CA PHE A 170 15.97 8.33 -0.68
C PHE A 170 16.73 8.80 -1.93
N GLN A 171 18.05 8.75 -1.87
CA GLN A 171 18.92 9.05 -2.99
C GLN A 171 19.09 7.82 -3.91
N PRO A 172 19.56 8.01 -5.16
CA PRO A 172 19.97 6.89 -6.00
C PRO A 172 20.92 5.94 -5.24
N GLY A 173 20.52 4.68 -5.12
CA GLY A 173 21.26 3.64 -4.38
C GLY A 173 20.80 3.40 -2.94
N ASP A 174 19.88 4.21 -2.40
CA ASP A 174 19.25 3.97 -1.08
C ASP A 174 18.07 2.99 -1.15
N PHE A 175 17.66 2.59 -2.36
CA PHE A 175 16.56 1.69 -2.65
C PHE A 175 16.98 0.70 -3.74
N ASN A 176 16.30 -0.44 -3.81
CA ASN A 176 16.47 -1.39 -4.91
C ASN A 176 15.53 -1.02 -6.06
N THR A 177 15.98 -1.25 -7.29
CA THR A 177 15.18 -1.04 -8.49
C THR A 177 15.25 -2.27 -9.36
N SER A 178 14.10 -2.74 -9.82
CA SER A 178 14.01 -3.90 -10.72
C SER A 178 12.96 -3.66 -11.80
N LEU A 179 13.18 -4.29 -12.97
CA LEU A 179 12.15 -4.34 -13.99
C LEU A 179 11.10 -5.36 -13.54
N TYR A 180 9.93 -4.86 -13.14
CA TYR A 180 8.83 -5.69 -12.68
C TYR A 180 8.17 -6.43 -13.83
N LEU A 181 7.84 -5.71 -14.91
CA LEU A 181 7.31 -6.29 -16.14
C LEU A 181 7.62 -5.40 -17.34
N GLY A 182 8.11 -6.00 -18.42
CA GLY A 182 8.32 -5.29 -19.70
C GLY A 182 7.38 -5.78 -20.80
N ASN A 183 7.36 -5.04 -21.92
CA ASN A 183 6.47 -5.29 -23.06
C ASN A 183 4.98 -5.15 -22.71
N ILE A 184 4.66 -4.21 -21.82
CA ILE A 184 3.30 -3.76 -21.57
C ILE A 184 2.96 -2.61 -22.53
N GLU A 185 1.68 -2.27 -22.64
CA GLU A 185 1.21 -1.17 -23.49
C GLU A 185 0.17 -0.41 -22.68
N GLU A 186 0.54 0.78 -22.20
CA GLU A 186 -0.33 1.57 -21.35
C GLU A 186 -0.11 3.07 -21.54
N TYR A 187 -0.89 3.86 -20.79
CA TYR A 187 -0.88 5.30 -20.89
C TYR A 187 -0.09 5.94 -19.77
N TRP A 188 0.49 7.09 -20.06
CA TRP A 188 1.10 7.96 -19.08
C TRP A 188 0.38 9.31 -19.07
N TRP A 189 0.13 9.87 -17.89
CA TRP A 189 -0.75 11.03 -17.73
C TRP A 189 -0.28 12.04 -16.67
N ASP A 190 -0.34 13.33 -17.01
CA ASP A 190 -0.12 14.44 -16.07
C ASP A 190 -1.46 15.05 -15.60
N PRO A 191 -1.85 14.89 -14.33
CA PRO A 191 -3.12 15.41 -13.83
C PRO A 191 -3.21 16.95 -13.87
N PHE A 192 -2.08 17.65 -13.89
CA PHE A 192 -2.01 19.11 -13.98
C PHE A 192 -1.84 19.62 -15.42
N ASN A 193 -1.62 18.71 -16.37
CA ASN A 193 -1.67 18.99 -17.80
C ASN A 193 -2.47 17.88 -18.51
N PRO A 194 -3.79 17.80 -18.26
CA PRO A 194 -4.59 16.62 -18.57
C PRO A 194 -4.82 16.34 -20.06
N ASN A 195 -4.34 17.24 -20.93
CA ASN A 195 -4.38 17.08 -22.38
C ASN A 195 -3.08 16.48 -22.94
N THR A 196 -2.07 16.27 -22.09
CA THR A 196 -0.78 15.69 -22.48
C THR A 196 -0.78 14.22 -22.10
N TRP A 197 -0.50 13.40 -23.09
CA TRP A 197 -0.52 11.94 -22.99
C TRP A 197 0.81 11.40 -23.46
N GLY A 198 1.26 10.38 -22.75
CA GLY A 198 2.40 9.58 -23.12
C GLY A 198 2.05 8.10 -23.13
N TYR A 199 3.07 7.32 -23.42
CA TYR A 199 3.02 5.87 -23.38
C TYR A 199 4.31 5.37 -22.73
N ASP A 200 4.24 4.18 -22.17
CA ASP A 200 5.39 3.43 -21.70
C ASP A 200 5.16 1.94 -21.95
N SER A 201 6.24 1.16 -21.86
CA SER A 201 6.21 -0.27 -22.09
C SER A 201 6.87 -1.09 -20.98
N ALA A 202 7.15 -0.45 -19.85
CA ALA A 202 7.87 -1.05 -18.73
C ALA A 202 7.33 -0.57 -17.37
N CYS A 203 6.92 -1.52 -16.55
CA CYS A 203 6.66 -1.34 -15.14
C CYS A 203 7.94 -1.64 -14.35
N TRP A 204 8.35 -0.68 -13.55
CA TRP A 204 9.49 -0.74 -12.64
C TRP A 204 9.00 -0.83 -11.20
N GLN A 205 9.72 -1.60 -10.39
CA GLN A 205 9.50 -1.70 -8.96
C GLN A 205 10.64 -1.01 -8.20
N TYR A 206 10.27 -0.24 -7.18
CA TYR A 206 11.17 0.49 -6.30
C TYR A 206 10.92 0.06 -4.85
N ASP A 207 11.94 -0.51 -4.24
CA ASP A 207 11.87 -1.13 -2.92
C ASP A 207 12.70 -0.34 -1.92
N PHE A 208 12.02 0.25 -0.94
CA PHE A 208 12.59 1.16 0.05
C PHE A 208 12.69 0.47 1.40
N SER A 209 13.89 0.02 1.78
CA SER A 209 14.18 -0.48 3.12
C SER A 209 14.51 0.68 4.07
N ILE A 210 13.78 0.76 5.18
CA ILE A 210 13.86 1.83 6.18
C ILE A 210 14.47 1.27 7.47
N PRO A 211 15.62 1.80 7.94
CA PRO A 211 16.17 1.44 9.23
C PRO A 211 15.17 1.63 10.37
N ILE A 212 15.09 0.65 11.27
CA ILE A 212 14.17 0.60 12.43
C ILE A 212 14.16 1.92 13.23
N GLN A 213 15.31 2.59 13.38
CA GLN A 213 15.42 3.84 14.16
C GLN A 213 14.78 5.05 13.48
N GLU A 214 14.54 4.96 12.17
CA GLU A 214 13.94 5.99 11.34
C GLU A 214 12.53 5.60 10.85
N ALA A 215 12.14 4.33 11.04
CA ALA A 215 10.86 3.79 10.62
C ALA A 215 9.67 4.40 11.38
N PHE A 216 8.55 4.57 10.67
CA PHE A 216 7.32 5.09 11.26
C PHE A 216 6.60 4.00 12.05
N CYS A 217 6.28 4.28 13.32
CA CYS A 217 5.44 3.41 14.13
C CYS A 217 3.95 3.74 13.92
N GLN A 218 3.26 2.92 13.14
CA GLN A 218 1.81 3.01 12.95
C GLN A 218 1.07 2.55 14.23
N GLN A 219 -0.11 3.13 14.51
CA GLN A 219 -0.78 2.97 15.82
C GLN A 219 -2.11 2.20 15.79
N GLY A 220 -2.55 1.72 14.63
CA GLY A 220 -3.82 1.00 14.49
C GLY A 220 -3.81 -0.42 15.07
N SER A 221 -5.00 -0.98 15.20
CA SER A 221 -5.27 -2.34 15.67
C SER A 221 -6.47 -2.93 14.90
N ILE A 222 -6.73 -4.22 15.05
CA ILE A 222 -7.92 -4.86 14.44
C ILE A 222 -9.22 -4.25 15.01
N GLU A 223 -9.23 -3.93 16.30
CA GLU A 223 -10.39 -3.36 16.98
C GLU A 223 -10.56 -1.85 16.71
N GLU A 224 -9.44 -1.14 16.55
CA GLU A 224 -9.38 0.29 16.26
C GLU A 224 -8.42 0.53 15.08
N PRO A 225 -8.87 0.22 13.85
CA PRO A 225 -8.04 0.43 12.66
C PRO A 225 -7.82 1.92 12.40
N MET A 226 -6.67 2.24 11.84
CA MET A 226 -6.32 3.60 11.43
C MET A 226 -6.06 3.66 9.94
N VAL A 227 -6.40 4.78 9.33
CA VAL A 227 -6.03 5.08 7.94
C VAL A 227 -4.89 6.08 7.94
N TYR A 228 -3.89 5.83 7.09
CA TYR A 228 -2.78 6.73 6.80
C TYR A 228 -2.70 6.95 5.29
N TRP A 229 -1.95 7.97 4.87
CA TRP A 229 -1.68 8.24 3.47
C TRP A 229 -0.19 8.13 3.20
N LEU A 230 0.18 7.54 2.06
CA LEU A 230 1.54 7.52 1.53
C LEU A 230 1.64 8.52 0.38
N ASP A 231 2.57 9.46 0.51
CA ASP A 231 2.87 10.47 -0.49
C ASP A 231 4.17 10.09 -1.21
N VAL A 232 4.22 10.27 -2.54
CA VAL A 232 5.41 10.03 -3.37
C VAL A 232 5.68 11.24 -4.25
N GLN A 233 6.91 11.75 -4.17
CA GLN A 233 7.47 12.69 -5.12
C GLN A 233 8.80 12.17 -5.67
N ALA A 234 8.94 12.16 -7.00
CA ALA A 234 10.15 11.76 -7.70
C ALA A 234 10.90 12.99 -8.26
N MET A 235 12.22 13.00 -8.11
CA MET A 235 13.14 13.96 -8.73
C MET A 235 14.19 13.18 -9.53
N PRO A 236 13.92 12.88 -10.82
CA PRO A 236 14.84 12.13 -11.67
C PRO A 236 16.13 12.90 -11.95
N MET A 237 17.26 12.21 -12.12
CA MET A 237 18.50 12.84 -12.55
C MET A 237 18.43 13.19 -14.05
N GLY A 238 18.50 14.48 -14.36
CA GLY A 238 18.38 15.00 -15.72
C GLY A 238 16.95 15.42 -16.07
N GLU A 239 16.81 16.32 -17.04
CA GLU A 239 15.54 17.04 -17.25
C GLU A 239 14.51 16.31 -18.13
N GLN A 240 14.90 15.22 -18.79
CA GLN A 240 14.03 14.56 -19.78
C GLN A 240 13.17 13.44 -19.21
N ALA A 241 13.65 12.74 -18.19
CA ALA A 241 12.93 11.61 -17.59
C ALA A 241 11.76 12.12 -16.74
N GLN A 242 10.60 11.49 -16.88
CA GLN A 242 9.41 11.78 -16.08
C GLN A 242 8.88 10.47 -15.51
N PHE A 243 8.92 10.35 -14.19
CA PHE A 243 8.35 9.25 -13.44
C PHE A 243 6.83 9.40 -13.30
N GLY A 244 6.11 8.31 -13.55
CA GLY A 244 4.69 8.14 -13.22
C GLY A 244 4.49 6.97 -12.25
N TRP A 245 3.58 7.15 -11.29
CA TRP A 245 3.18 6.11 -10.33
C TRP A 245 2.03 5.30 -10.95
N LYS A 246 2.18 3.97 -10.98
CA LYS A 246 1.16 3.03 -11.46
C LYS A 246 -0.12 3.19 -10.64
N LYS A 247 -1.25 3.17 -11.34
CA LYS A 247 -2.56 2.96 -10.72
C LYS A 247 -2.79 1.49 -10.32
N VAL A 248 -3.85 1.25 -9.55
CA VAL A 248 -4.36 -0.11 -9.29
C VAL A 248 -5.16 -0.68 -10.46
N THR A 249 -5.36 -2.00 -10.47
CA THR A 249 -5.99 -2.73 -11.58
C THR A 249 -7.38 -2.22 -11.99
N SER A 250 -8.22 -1.80 -11.05
CA SER A 250 -9.55 -1.24 -11.34
C SER A 250 -10.03 -0.35 -10.19
N PRO A 251 -11.04 0.53 -10.40
CA PRO A 251 -11.60 1.35 -9.31
C PRO A 251 -12.09 0.54 -8.11
N GLU A 252 -12.54 -0.69 -8.33
CA GLU A 252 -12.99 -1.59 -7.25
C GLU A 252 -11.82 -2.19 -6.44
N SER A 253 -10.59 -2.04 -6.93
CA SER A 253 -9.36 -2.44 -6.24
C SER A 253 -8.80 -1.31 -5.36
N ASN A 254 -9.33 -0.09 -5.48
CA ASN A 254 -8.93 1.02 -4.61
C ASN A 254 -9.28 0.68 -3.17
N PHE A 255 -8.35 0.92 -2.25
CA PHE A 255 -8.68 1.00 -0.85
C PHE A 255 -9.42 2.32 -0.57
N ASN A 256 -10.48 2.26 0.25
CA ASN A 256 -11.22 3.39 0.79
C ASN A 256 -11.60 4.50 -0.23
N ASP A 257 -10.82 5.57 -0.36
CA ASP A 257 -11.13 6.76 -1.17
C ASP A 257 -10.30 6.80 -2.48
N ALA A 258 -10.35 7.91 -3.21
CA ALA A 258 -9.46 8.09 -4.36
C ALA A 258 -8.13 8.69 -3.91
N ALA A 259 -7.07 8.30 -4.59
CA ALA A 259 -5.80 8.99 -4.55
C ALA A 259 -5.97 10.48 -4.89
N VAL A 260 -5.04 11.29 -4.40
CA VAL A 260 -5.03 12.74 -4.60
C VAL A 260 -3.72 13.19 -5.23
N ALA A 261 -3.75 14.37 -5.85
CA ALA A 261 -2.59 15.02 -6.43
C ALA A 261 -2.43 16.45 -5.93
N GLY A 262 -1.18 16.90 -5.81
CA GLY A 262 -0.76 18.24 -5.45
C GLY A 262 0.40 18.74 -6.31
N GLN A 263 0.73 20.03 -6.19
CA GLN A 263 1.96 20.60 -6.77
C GLN A 263 2.72 21.39 -5.70
N GLY A 264 3.94 20.97 -5.40
CA GLY A 264 4.72 21.58 -4.34
C GLY A 264 6.05 20.89 -4.08
N VAL A 265 6.55 21.10 -2.86
CA VAL A 265 7.78 20.51 -2.34
C VAL A 265 7.41 19.76 -1.07
N GLU A 266 8.01 18.59 -0.86
CA GLU A 266 7.85 17.84 0.39
C GLU A 266 8.55 18.51 1.60
N PRO A 267 8.02 18.40 2.84
CA PRO A 267 6.71 17.81 3.19
C PRO A 267 5.54 18.70 2.74
N TYR A 268 4.59 18.14 1.99
CA TYR A 268 3.49 18.90 1.39
C TYR A 268 2.18 18.77 2.18
N THR A 269 1.54 19.89 2.51
CA THR A 269 0.31 19.90 3.34
C THR A 269 -0.94 20.28 2.54
N GLY A 270 -0.91 20.12 1.22
CA GLY A 270 -1.99 20.53 0.32
C GLY A 270 -1.79 21.92 -0.32
N PRO A 271 -2.75 22.35 -1.17
CA PRO A 271 -4.06 21.72 -1.40
C PRO A 271 -3.99 20.41 -2.18
N TRP A 272 -4.93 19.51 -1.87
CA TRP A 272 -5.08 18.22 -2.54
C TRP A 272 -6.23 18.26 -3.54
N ALA A 273 -6.04 17.64 -4.70
CA ALA A 273 -7.06 17.45 -5.72
C ALA A 273 -7.31 15.97 -5.94
N LYS A 274 -8.56 15.52 -5.75
CA LYS A 274 -8.99 14.15 -6.02
C LYS A 274 -8.66 13.72 -7.46
N LEU A 275 -8.05 12.55 -7.61
CA LEU A 275 -7.80 11.94 -8.91
C LEU A 275 -9.03 11.17 -9.40
N THR A 276 -9.41 11.40 -10.65
CA THR A 276 -10.44 10.63 -11.33
C THR A 276 -9.97 10.28 -12.73
N TYR A 277 -10.44 9.15 -13.25
CA TYR A 277 -10.06 8.68 -14.56
C TYR A 277 -10.41 9.73 -15.64
N PRO A 278 -9.41 10.22 -16.37
CA PRO A 278 -9.59 11.26 -17.38
C PRO A 278 -10.43 10.81 -18.59
N LEU A 279 -10.93 11.77 -19.36
CA LEU A 279 -11.61 11.52 -20.63
C LEU A 279 -10.60 11.14 -21.71
N LEU A 280 -10.13 9.90 -21.69
CA LEU A 280 -9.25 9.32 -22.69
C LEU A 280 -10.06 8.40 -23.60
N ASP A 281 -10.38 8.83 -24.83
CA ASP A 281 -11.10 8.08 -25.88
C ASP A 281 -11.92 6.85 -25.42
N GLY A 282 -12.92 7.06 -24.55
CA GLY A 282 -13.79 5.99 -24.07
C GLY A 282 -13.18 5.03 -23.03
N HIS A 283 -12.21 5.50 -22.24
CA HIS A 283 -11.62 4.74 -21.13
C HIS A 283 -12.72 4.14 -20.27
N VAL A 284 -12.60 2.84 -20.01
CA VAL A 284 -13.68 2.02 -19.44
C VAL A 284 -14.15 2.50 -18.07
N TRP A 285 -13.29 3.23 -17.35
CA TRP A 285 -13.55 3.77 -16.02
C TRP A 285 -13.68 5.29 -15.96
N TYR A 286 -13.99 5.96 -17.08
CA TYR A 286 -14.14 7.43 -17.11
C TYR A 286 -14.96 7.98 -15.92
N LEU A 287 -14.41 8.98 -15.21
CA LEU A 287 -14.92 9.60 -13.97
C LEU A 287 -14.92 8.74 -12.71
N ALA A 288 -14.49 7.47 -12.77
CA ALA A 288 -14.27 6.68 -11.58
C ALA A 288 -13.04 7.19 -10.81
N ASP A 289 -12.92 6.75 -9.57
CA ASP A 289 -11.83 7.10 -8.67
C ASP A 289 -10.56 6.34 -9.04
N ILE A 290 -9.41 7.01 -9.04
CA ILE A 290 -8.10 6.38 -9.23
C ILE A 290 -7.52 6.04 -7.86
N GLY A 291 -7.02 4.82 -7.68
CA GLY A 291 -6.11 4.41 -6.63
C GLY A 291 -4.71 4.14 -7.18
N LEU A 292 -3.69 4.22 -6.34
CA LEU A 292 -2.28 4.06 -6.69
C LEU A 292 -1.72 2.76 -6.13
N ALA A 293 -0.79 2.15 -6.86
CA ALA A 293 -0.27 0.83 -6.52
C ALA A 293 0.99 0.94 -5.66
N PHE A 294 0.92 0.39 -4.44
CA PHE A 294 2.06 0.31 -3.52
C PHE A 294 1.84 -0.79 -2.48
N SER A 295 2.89 -1.16 -1.78
CA SER A 295 2.80 -2.01 -0.59
C SER A 295 3.47 -1.34 0.60
N ILE A 296 2.99 -1.71 1.78
CA ILE A 296 3.56 -1.33 3.08
C ILE A 296 3.91 -2.62 3.80
N GLY A 297 5.14 -2.70 4.29
CA GLY A 297 5.65 -3.86 5.00
C GLY A 297 6.38 -3.53 6.30
N GLY A 298 6.85 -4.60 6.94
CA GLY A 298 7.51 -4.60 8.24
C GLY A 298 6.67 -5.30 9.29
N ASN A 299 7.29 -5.81 10.35
CA ASN A 299 6.59 -6.40 11.49
C ASN A 299 7.27 -6.11 12.83
N GLU A 300 8.36 -5.32 12.79
CA GLU A 300 9.14 -4.99 13.96
C GLU A 300 8.27 -4.24 14.98
N PRO A 301 8.39 -4.57 16.28
CA PRO A 301 7.65 -3.89 17.30
C PRO A 301 8.06 -2.42 17.31
N CYS A 302 7.08 -1.55 17.44
CA CYS A 302 7.36 -0.16 17.77
C CYS A 302 8.23 -0.09 19.02
N PRO A 303 9.19 0.86 19.09
CA PRO A 303 9.94 1.11 20.32
C PRO A 303 8.96 1.16 21.48
N GLU A 304 9.24 0.40 22.53
CA GLU A 304 8.56 0.65 23.79
C GLU A 304 8.77 2.14 24.04
N GLU A 305 7.67 2.89 24.26
CA GLU A 305 7.82 4.18 24.90
C GLU A 305 8.66 3.85 26.11
N GLU A 306 9.90 4.37 26.20
CA GLU A 306 10.64 4.33 27.45
C GLU A 306 9.59 4.73 28.46
N LYS A 307 9.15 3.76 29.28
CA LYS A 307 8.38 4.08 30.45
C LYS A 307 9.28 5.11 31.09
N ARG A 308 8.89 6.38 30.98
CA ARG A 308 9.38 7.40 31.88
C ARG A 308 8.83 6.93 33.21
N GLU A 309 9.54 5.96 33.78
CA GLU A 309 9.65 5.77 35.20
C GLU A 309 10.12 7.15 35.64
N TYR A 310 9.15 7.98 36.01
CA TYR A 310 9.38 9.31 36.54
C TYR A 310 10.04 9.07 37.90
N GLY A 311 11.33 8.75 37.86
CA GLY A 311 12.17 8.17 38.90
C GLY A 311 11.41 7.71 40.13
N ASP A 312 11.31 6.39 40.32
CA ASP A 312 11.00 5.85 41.64
C ASP A 312 11.94 6.54 42.63
N ALA A 313 11.38 7.41 43.47
CA ALA A 313 12.14 8.09 44.50
C ALA A 313 12.84 6.98 45.29
N PRO A 314 14.17 6.98 45.41
CA PRO A 314 14.87 5.86 45.99
C PRO A 314 14.30 5.56 47.37
N GLU A 315 13.77 4.35 47.54
CA GLU A 315 13.19 3.93 48.81
C GLU A 315 14.26 4.02 49.91
N GLY A 316 13.90 4.66 51.03
CA GLY A 316 14.82 4.86 52.15
C GLY A 316 15.67 6.14 52.09
N VAL A 317 15.35 7.09 51.21
CA VAL A 317 16.03 8.40 51.16
C VAL A 317 15.26 9.47 51.95
N LEU A 318 15.99 10.44 52.51
CA LEU A 318 15.46 11.55 53.30
C LEU A 318 14.51 12.42 52.46
N ALA A 319 13.21 12.32 52.72
CA ALA A 319 12.19 13.12 52.04
C ALA A 319 12.29 14.60 52.41
N TYR A 320 12.70 14.88 53.65
CA TYR A 320 12.83 16.24 54.19
C TYR A 320 14.14 16.35 55.01
N PRO A 321 15.24 16.85 54.42
CA PRO A 321 16.54 16.94 55.10
C PRO A 321 16.53 17.78 56.38
N ALA A 322 15.58 18.72 56.50
CA ALA A 322 15.44 19.59 57.67
C ALA A 322 14.81 18.92 58.88
N SER A 323 14.06 17.82 58.71
CA SER A 323 13.33 17.13 59.79
C SER A 323 13.78 15.68 60.01
N GLY A 324 14.72 15.17 59.21
CA GLY A 324 15.28 13.83 59.40
C GLY A 324 14.31 12.68 59.08
N ILE A 325 13.18 12.98 58.42
CA ILE A 325 12.14 12.00 58.11
C ILE A 325 12.50 11.23 56.84
N ILE A 326 12.55 9.90 56.96
CA ILE A 326 12.66 8.97 55.84
C ILE A 326 11.26 8.83 55.23
N GLY A 327 11.13 9.09 53.92
CA GLY A 327 9.86 8.91 53.21
C GLY A 327 9.62 7.45 52.86
N GLN A 328 8.39 6.97 53.04
CA GLN A 328 7.91 5.76 52.37
C GLN A 328 6.99 6.20 51.22
N PHE A 329 7.34 5.81 50.00
CA PHE A 329 6.64 6.19 48.78
C PHE A 329 6.12 4.94 48.07
N PRO A 330 5.12 4.23 48.61
CA PRO A 330 4.56 3.08 47.92
C PRO A 330 3.91 3.53 46.61
N THR A 331 4.32 2.94 45.49
CA THR A 331 3.79 3.24 44.15
C THR A 331 2.57 2.38 43.84
N CYS A 332 1.46 3.01 43.44
CA CYS A 332 0.27 2.30 42.96
C CYS A 332 0.54 1.58 41.63
N LYS A 333 0.04 0.35 41.48
CA LYS A 333 0.19 -0.43 40.23
C LYS A 333 -0.77 -0.01 39.10
N ASN A 334 -1.82 0.75 39.40
CA ASN A 334 -2.86 1.17 38.46
C ASN A 334 -3.11 2.69 38.52
N VAL A 335 -3.62 3.28 37.44
CA VAL A 335 -4.00 4.70 37.37
C VAL A 335 -5.35 4.91 38.07
N GLY A 336 -5.36 5.50 39.26
CA GLY A 336 -6.57 5.96 39.93
C GLY A 336 -6.98 7.37 39.48
N PRO A 337 -8.21 7.82 39.80
CA PRO A 337 -8.61 9.21 39.58
C PRO A 337 -7.66 10.18 40.32
N ALA A 338 -7.56 11.42 39.83
CA ALA A 338 -6.74 12.45 40.46
C ALA A 338 -7.08 12.57 41.96
N LEU A 339 -6.05 12.58 42.83
CA LEU A 339 -6.12 12.54 44.30
C LEU A 339 -6.32 11.15 44.95
N SER A 340 -6.09 10.05 44.23
CA SER A 340 -6.05 8.71 44.83
C SER A 340 -4.79 8.49 45.69
N TYR A 341 -4.92 7.68 46.75
CA TYR A 341 -3.81 7.28 47.64
C TYR A 341 -3.94 5.80 48.02
N ILE A 342 -2.83 5.20 48.45
CA ILE A 342 -2.83 3.86 49.04
C ILE A 342 -3.24 3.99 50.51
N ASP A 343 -4.32 3.31 50.89
CA ASP A 343 -4.72 3.21 52.28
C ASP A 343 -3.72 2.30 53.02
N PRO A 344 -2.96 2.81 54.01
CA PRO A 344 -1.97 2.02 54.74
C PRO A 344 -2.57 0.86 55.54
N ASP A 345 -3.89 0.84 55.74
CA ASP A 345 -4.58 -0.24 56.46
C ASP A 345 -4.99 -1.42 55.55
N PHE A 346 -4.81 -1.32 54.22
CA PHE A 346 -5.14 -2.37 53.25
C PHE A 346 -3.94 -2.76 52.37
N PRO A 347 -3.48 -4.03 52.40
CA PRO A 347 -2.26 -4.46 51.72
C PRO A 347 -2.44 -4.82 50.23
N ASP A 348 -3.57 -4.46 49.62
CA ASP A 348 -3.78 -4.66 48.18
C ASP A 348 -3.39 -3.35 47.48
N ASP A 349 -2.44 -3.37 46.53
CA ASP A 349 -1.85 -2.21 45.83
C ASP A 349 -2.87 -1.43 44.93
N THR A 350 -4.15 -1.45 45.28
CA THR A 350 -5.26 -0.84 44.58
C THR A 350 -5.51 0.59 45.05
N CYS A 351 -5.57 1.54 44.11
CA CYS A 351 -5.93 2.94 44.39
C CYS A 351 -7.36 3.05 44.93
N SER A 352 -7.52 3.53 46.16
CA SER A 352 -8.83 3.89 46.70
C SER A 352 -9.16 5.33 46.35
N GLY A 353 -10.37 5.55 45.81
CA GLY A 353 -10.92 6.89 45.54
C GLY A 353 -11.57 7.50 46.78
N VAL A 354 -11.72 8.83 46.78
CA VAL A 354 -12.47 9.58 47.82
C VAL A 354 -13.96 9.22 47.78
#